data_AF-A0A174V4J2-F1
#
_entry.id   AF-A0A174V4J2-F1
#
_cell.length_a   1.000
_cell.length_b   1.000
_cell.length_c   1.000
_cell.angle_alpha   90.00
_cell.angle_beta   90.00
_cell.angle_gamma   90.00
#
_symmetry.space_group_name_H-M   'P 1'
#
loop_
_entity.id
_entity.type
_entity.pdbx_description
1 polymer ?
#
loop_
_entity_poly.entity_id
_entity_poly.type
_entity_poly.pdbx_seq_one_letter_code
_entity_poly.pdbx_strand_id
1 'polypeptide(L)'
;MNWHSPRRKNKRKRRNKKSVFSYKKKNRRQQKRKVYINKPKCKRKRDKIKVNSFASKKGKITIDYTSLRESSIMLYSYMNPNLDFDTDWIFYYDETNNFKKLHIKDRTDFNVKIENNFVLGGLCHDLSINIDESLIFSNIPLQKSAKEVKLKHIANGSFLEILKSTKLTVFMENIIKMPLYIHYQSLNPLYYSLVDIIDSNNKEKYIPYNRILKSTIYDVLKNNINNTMDIIKSYGYPNINKSDVRKFICDLINLTTIELRKSPFIEEKIKLNLLLDFLRDTEGIDELIFLSDEDECVLIKQLNEFYSQNAVLFINSKHIFDNESDVQNNFSKVKMLYQDREISNYLFSDSKSNILIQASDVIIGVFGKLFSFIKSIDILSLDDVISKMNDTQIKNLDLLLTLYNKSLDRNPSFINSIESDSELKKLNALNRIRGFA
;
A
#
# COMPACT_ATOMS: atom_id res chain seq x y z
N MET A 1 43.64 30.50 -22.52
CA MET A 1 42.92 31.45 -21.63
C MET A 1 41.67 31.93 -22.34
N ASN A 2 40.57 32.00 -21.58
CA ASN A 2 39.30 32.67 -21.89
C ASN A 2 38.35 32.07 -22.94
N TRP A 3 37.12 31.89 -22.46
CA TRP A 3 35.87 31.85 -23.21
C TRP A 3 35.74 33.03 -24.18
N HIS A 4 35.23 32.76 -25.38
CA HIS A 4 34.02 33.40 -25.94
C HIS A 4 33.76 32.94 -27.39
N SER A 5 32.49 32.65 -27.68
CA SER A 5 31.93 32.66 -29.04
C SER A 5 31.76 34.12 -29.50
N PRO A 6 31.75 34.42 -30.82
CA PRO A 6 30.45 34.71 -31.44
C PRO A 6 30.30 34.42 -32.96
N ARG A 7 29.11 33.90 -33.30
CA ARG A 7 28.19 34.24 -34.42
C ARG A 7 28.70 35.04 -35.65
N ARG A 8 28.47 34.54 -36.88
CA ARG A 8 27.39 34.99 -37.84
C ARG A 8 27.53 34.44 -39.29
N LYS A 9 26.43 33.82 -39.77
CA LYS A 9 25.66 33.96 -41.05
C LYS A 9 26.30 33.81 -42.45
N ASN A 10 25.64 32.92 -43.22
CA ASN A 10 25.05 33.06 -44.58
C ASN A 10 25.89 32.79 -45.86
N LYS A 11 25.55 31.71 -46.61
CA LYS A 11 24.74 31.68 -47.88
C LYS A 11 25.03 30.45 -48.78
N ARG A 12 23.96 29.74 -49.14
CA ARG A 12 23.60 29.09 -50.44
C ARG A 12 24.69 28.42 -51.31
N LYS A 13 24.43 27.15 -51.71
CA LYS A 13 24.23 26.75 -53.13
C LYS A 13 23.66 25.34 -53.30
N ARG A 14 22.83 25.21 -54.35
CA ARG A 14 22.05 24.06 -54.86
C ARG A 14 22.90 22.97 -55.53
N ARG A 15 22.37 21.73 -55.59
CA ARG A 15 22.24 20.85 -56.78
C ARG A 15 21.46 19.57 -56.39
N ASN A 16 20.27 19.31 -56.97
CA ASN A 16 19.98 18.45 -58.15
C ASN A 16 20.14 16.94 -57.82
N LYS A 17 19.23 16.00 -58.08
CA LYS A 17 18.25 15.77 -59.18
C LYS A 17 17.25 14.68 -58.70
N LYS A 18 15.95 14.76 -59.05
CA LYS A 18 15.18 13.89 -60.00
C LYS A 18 15.25 12.37 -59.67
N SER A 19 14.17 11.59 -59.63
CA SER A 19 13.08 11.42 -60.61
C SER A 19 11.98 10.51 -60.00
N VAL A 20 10.66 10.75 -60.04
CA VAL A 20 9.67 10.69 -61.16
C VAL A 20 8.71 9.49 -61.03
N PHE A 21 7.41 9.80 -60.83
CA PHE A 21 6.18 9.20 -61.40
C PHE A 21 5.89 7.68 -61.14
N SER A 22 4.66 7.15 -61.00
CA SER A 22 3.32 7.62 -61.39
C SER A 22 2.24 6.53 -61.17
N TYR A 23 1.07 6.95 -60.65
CA TYR A 23 -0.32 6.59 -61.03
C TYR A 23 -0.80 5.13 -61.19
N LYS A 24 -1.96 4.80 -60.59
CA LYS A 24 -3.30 4.86 -61.27
C LYS A 24 -4.45 4.34 -60.37
N LYS A 25 -5.51 5.16 -60.25
CA LYS A 25 -6.90 4.74 -59.94
C LYS A 25 -7.50 4.02 -61.15
N LYS A 26 -8.31 2.97 -60.93
CA LYS A 26 -9.39 2.55 -61.84
C LYS A 26 -10.57 1.97 -61.05
N ASN A 27 -11.74 2.58 -61.26
CA ASN A 27 -13.07 2.03 -60.96
C ASN A 27 -13.44 0.93 -61.96
N ARG A 28 -14.19 -0.10 -61.54
CA ARG A 28 -15.30 -0.69 -62.33
C ARG A 28 -16.25 -1.52 -61.46
N ARG A 29 -17.54 -1.42 -61.79
CA ARG A 29 -18.72 -1.98 -61.11
C ARG A 29 -18.98 -3.45 -61.47
N GLN A 30 -19.60 -4.14 -60.50
CA GLN A 30 -20.61 -5.22 -60.58
C GLN A 30 -20.30 -6.56 -61.31
N GLN A 31 -20.33 -7.65 -60.55
CA GLN A 31 -21.28 -8.75 -60.78
C GLN A 31 -21.48 -9.63 -59.53
N LYS A 32 -22.74 -9.97 -59.27
CA LYS A 32 -23.24 -10.80 -58.17
C LYS A 32 -22.75 -12.24 -58.28
N ARG A 33 -22.23 -12.82 -57.19
CA ARG A 33 -22.43 -14.25 -56.86
C ARG A 33 -22.64 -14.39 -55.35
N LYS A 34 -23.86 -14.84 -54.99
CA LYS A 34 -24.20 -15.32 -53.66
C LYS A 34 -23.39 -16.60 -53.40
N VAL A 35 -22.58 -16.60 -52.34
CA VAL A 35 -22.10 -17.84 -51.73
C VAL A 35 -22.46 -17.73 -50.25
N TYR A 36 -23.43 -18.55 -49.85
CA TYR A 36 -23.78 -18.76 -48.45
C TYR A 36 -22.61 -19.48 -47.78
N ILE A 37 -21.99 -18.83 -46.80
CA ILE A 37 -21.10 -19.50 -45.85
C ILE A 37 -21.69 -19.30 -44.46
N ASN A 38 -22.13 -20.44 -43.91
CA ASN A 38 -22.71 -20.60 -42.59
C ASN A 38 -21.77 -20.00 -41.52
N LYS A 39 -22.27 -18.99 -40.79
CA LYS A 39 -21.67 -18.59 -39.51
C LYS A 39 -21.86 -19.75 -38.51
N PRO A 40 -20.81 -20.30 -37.90
CA PRO A 40 -20.99 -21.22 -36.79
C PRO A 40 -21.60 -20.46 -35.61
N LYS A 41 -22.77 -20.90 -35.17
CA LYS A 41 -23.37 -20.53 -33.88
C LYS A 41 -22.46 -21.05 -32.78
N CYS A 42 -21.57 -20.19 -32.26
CA CYS A 42 -20.85 -20.49 -31.03
C CYS A 42 -21.83 -20.36 -29.86
N LYS A 43 -22.51 -21.46 -29.52
CA LYS A 43 -23.22 -21.62 -28.25
C LYS A 43 -22.17 -21.60 -27.14
N ARG A 44 -21.91 -20.44 -26.53
CA ARG A 44 -21.27 -20.39 -25.21
C ARG A 44 -22.25 -21.04 -24.22
N LYS A 45 -21.97 -22.27 -23.79
CA LYS A 45 -22.54 -22.81 -22.56
C LYS A 45 -22.09 -21.87 -21.45
N ARG A 46 -23.01 -21.02 -20.98
CA ARG A 46 -22.88 -20.40 -19.67
C ARG A 46 -23.15 -21.52 -18.68
N ASP A 47 -22.11 -22.00 -18.00
CA ASP A 47 -22.31 -22.75 -16.77
C ASP A 47 -22.92 -21.77 -15.76
N LYS A 48 -24.26 -21.79 -15.71
CA LYS A 48 -25.02 -21.18 -14.63
C LYS A 48 -24.64 -21.95 -13.37
N ILE A 49 -23.80 -21.37 -12.53
CA ILE A 49 -23.75 -21.74 -11.11
C ILE A 49 -25.14 -21.41 -10.55
N LYS A 50 -26.00 -22.42 -10.50
CA LYS A 50 -27.23 -22.37 -9.70
C LYS A 50 -26.76 -22.37 -8.25
N VAL A 51 -27.03 -21.28 -7.55
CA VAL A 51 -26.99 -21.23 -6.09
C VAL A 51 -28.09 -22.17 -5.60
N ASN A 52 -27.71 -23.42 -5.37
CA ASN A 52 -28.52 -24.39 -4.67
C ASN A 52 -28.36 -24.08 -3.18
N SER A 53 -29.42 -23.56 -2.58
CA SER A 53 -29.59 -23.49 -1.13
C SER A 53 -29.56 -24.91 -0.55
N PHE A 54 -28.39 -25.33 -0.06
CA PHE A 54 -28.24 -26.49 0.79
C PHE A 54 -27.47 -26.07 2.03
N ALA A 55 -28.17 -26.07 3.16
CA ALA A 55 -27.53 -26.12 4.47
C ALA A 55 -26.60 -27.37 4.48
N SER A 56 -25.29 -27.16 4.47
CA SER A 56 -24.32 -28.24 4.59
C SER A 56 -23.05 -27.74 5.29
N LYS A 57 -22.52 -28.60 6.17
CA LYS A 57 -21.38 -28.45 7.09
C LYS A 57 -20.31 -27.45 6.59
N LYS A 58 -20.05 -26.38 7.36
CA LYS A 58 -18.98 -25.39 7.06
C LYS A 58 -17.60 -26.07 7.06
N GLY A 59 -17.14 -26.53 5.91
CA GLY A 59 -15.72 -26.85 5.68
C GLY A 59 -14.89 -25.56 5.70
N LYS A 60 -13.61 -25.65 6.07
CA LYS A 60 -12.68 -24.52 5.96
C LYS A 60 -12.56 -24.08 4.49
N ILE A 61 -12.54 -22.77 4.25
CA ILE A 61 -12.21 -22.20 2.94
C ILE A 61 -10.75 -22.54 2.65
N THR A 62 -10.45 -23.12 1.49
CA THR A 62 -9.07 -23.43 1.10
C THR A 62 -8.55 -22.35 0.15
N ILE A 63 -7.38 -21.80 0.44
CA ILE A 63 -6.70 -20.79 -0.37
C ILE A 63 -5.30 -21.30 -0.68
N ASP A 64 -4.97 -21.39 -1.96
CA ASP A 64 -3.62 -21.72 -2.43
C ASP A 64 -2.83 -20.43 -2.71
N TYR A 65 -1.76 -20.23 -1.96
CA TYR A 65 -0.91 -19.06 -2.02
C TYR A 65 0.31 -19.25 -2.94
N THR A 66 0.46 -20.37 -3.64
CA THR A 66 1.63 -20.68 -4.46
C THR A 66 1.96 -19.58 -5.45
N SER A 67 1.01 -19.22 -6.32
CA SER A 67 1.24 -18.18 -7.33
C SER A 67 1.47 -16.80 -6.73
N LEU A 68 0.79 -16.47 -5.62
CA LEU A 68 0.97 -15.19 -4.94
C LEU A 68 2.38 -15.09 -4.37
N ARG A 69 2.82 -16.10 -3.60
CA ARG A 69 4.15 -16.15 -2.99
C ARG A 69 5.26 -16.08 -4.04
N GLU A 70 5.19 -16.91 -5.09
CA GLU A 70 6.20 -16.95 -6.14
C GLU A 70 6.29 -15.62 -6.90
N SER A 71 5.15 -14.98 -7.17
CA SER A 71 5.12 -13.64 -7.80
C SER A 71 5.72 -12.57 -6.89
N SER A 72 5.42 -12.62 -5.59
CA SER A 72 5.99 -11.69 -4.60
C SER A 72 7.51 -11.86 -4.48
N ILE A 73 8.01 -13.09 -4.37
CA ILE A 73 9.45 -13.37 -4.33
C ILE A 73 10.12 -12.85 -5.60
N MET A 74 9.55 -13.16 -6.77
CA MET A 74 10.09 -12.71 -8.05
C MET A 74 10.19 -11.17 -8.10
N LEU A 75 9.15 -10.45 -7.66
CA LEU A 75 9.16 -8.98 -7.59
C LEU A 75 10.29 -8.47 -6.69
N TYR A 76 10.44 -9.04 -5.50
CA TYR A 76 11.50 -8.67 -4.56
C TYR A 76 12.90 -8.99 -5.11
N SER A 77 13.09 -10.15 -5.73
CA SER A 77 14.37 -10.54 -6.35
C SER A 77 14.77 -9.62 -7.50
N TYR A 78 13.82 -9.03 -8.24
CA TYR A 78 14.14 -7.99 -9.23
C TYR A 78 14.65 -6.69 -8.60
N MET A 79 14.20 -6.36 -7.39
CA MET A 79 14.63 -5.16 -6.66
C MET A 79 15.95 -5.39 -5.92
N ASN A 80 16.15 -6.60 -5.38
CA ASN A 80 17.37 -6.99 -4.69
C ASN A 80 17.63 -8.49 -4.93
N PRO A 81 18.52 -8.85 -5.89
CA PRO A 81 18.78 -10.24 -6.28
C PRO A 81 19.35 -11.14 -5.19
N ASN A 82 19.91 -10.56 -4.12
CA ASN A 82 20.52 -11.30 -3.01
C ASN A 82 19.54 -11.55 -1.86
N LEU A 83 18.25 -11.26 -2.04
CA LEU A 83 17.22 -11.53 -1.05
C LEU A 83 17.04 -13.03 -0.82
N ASP A 84 17.20 -13.43 0.43
CA ASP A 84 16.94 -14.78 0.89
C ASP A 84 15.60 -14.83 1.65
N PHE A 85 14.66 -15.60 1.11
CA PHE A 85 13.36 -15.90 1.72
C PHE A 85 13.32 -17.28 2.38
N ASP A 86 14.40 -18.04 2.28
CA ASP A 86 14.54 -19.39 2.84
C ASP A 86 15.24 -19.38 4.20
N THR A 87 15.86 -18.27 4.62
CA THR A 87 16.33 -18.07 6.00
C THR A 87 15.17 -18.21 7.00
N ASP A 88 15.40 -18.94 8.09
CA ASP A 88 14.43 -19.15 9.16
C ASP A 88 14.44 -17.96 10.14
N TRP A 89 13.31 -17.27 10.26
CA TRP A 89 13.10 -16.17 11.20
C TRP A 89 12.09 -16.53 12.28
N ILE A 90 12.10 -15.78 13.37
CA ILE A 90 10.97 -15.67 14.29
C ILE A 90 10.44 -14.24 14.23
N PHE A 91 9.19 -14.09 13.82
CA PHE A 91 8.47 -12.81 13.75
C PHE A 91 7.49 -12.69 14.91
N TYR A 92 7.51 -11.55 15.60
CA TYR A 92 6.56 -11.21 16.64
C TYR A 92 5.65 -10.08 16.15
N TYR A 93 4.35 -10.20 16.39
CA TYR A 93 3.36 -9.26 15.88
C TYR A 93 2.53 -8.64 17.00
N ASP A 94 2.32 -7.34 16.87
CA ASP A 94 1.20 -6.59 17.40
C ASP A 94 0.64 -5.66 16.30
N GLU A 95 -0.47 -4.99 16.55
CA GLU A 95 -1.06 -4.08 15.59
C GLU A 95 -1.51 -2.73 16.18
N THR A 96 -1.67 -1.75 15.28
CA THR A 96 -2.28 -0.47 15.61
C THR A 96 -3.47 -0.19 14.71
N ASN A 97 -4.47 0.50 15.26
CA ASN A 97 -5.66 0.94 14.55
C ASN A 97 -6.42 -0.21 13.84
N ASN A 98 -6.58 -1.36 14.50
CA ASN A 98 -7.35 -2.50 14.00
C ASN A 98 -8.84 -2.13 13.86
N PHE A 99 -9.22 -1.59 12.70
CA PHE A 99 -10.57 -1.13 12.43
C PHE A 99 -11.52 -2.26 12.02
N LYS A 100 -10.99 -3.48 11.82
CA LYS A 100 -11.68 -4.71 11.38
C LYS A 100 -12.30 -4.61 9.98
N LYS A 101 -13.18 -3.63 9.80
CA LYS A 101 -13.81 -3.22 8.54
C LYS A 101 -13.80 -1.70 8.40
N LEU A 102 -13.63 -1.21 7.18
CA LEU A 102 -13.79 0.21 6.86
C LEU A 102 -15.12 0.41 6.12
N HIS A 103 -15.95 1.30 6.64
CA HIS A 103 -17.25 1.61 6.05
C HIS A 103 -17.70 3.02 6.41
N ILE A 104 -18.70 3.54 5.68
CA ILE A 104 -19.38 4.78 6.07
C ILE A 104 -20.43 4.44 7.13
N LYS A 105 -20.21 4.91 8.35
CA LYS A 105 -21.10 4.72 9.50
C LYS A 105 -22.33 5.61 9.33
N ASP A 106 -23.52 4.98 9.35
CA ASP A 106 -24.82 5.66 9.27
C ASP A 106 -24.96 6.59 8.04
N ARG A 107 -24.20 6.35 6.97
CA ARG A 107 -24.07 7.24 5.80
C ARG A 107 -23.64 8.67 6.13
N THR A 108 -22.94 8.88 7.25
CA THR A 108 -22.46 10.20 7.69
C THR A 108 -20.96 10.37 7.47
N ASP A 109 -20.15 9.54 8.12
CA ASP A 109 -18.69 9.64 8.15
C ASP A 109 -18.05 8.24 8.20
N PHE A 110 -16.74 8.13 8.01
CA PHE A 110 -15.99 6.89 8.21
C PHE A 110 -16.14 6.38 9.65
N ASN A 111 -16.18 5.06 9.83
CA ASN A 111 -16.26 4.46 11.17
C ASN A 111 -14.98 4.63 12.01
N VAL A 112 -13.87 5.04 11.38
CA VAL A 112 -12.58 5.28 12.01
C VAL A 112 -11.93 6.53 11.45
N LYS A 113 -10.96 7.07 12.18
CA LYS A 113 -10.11 8.18 11.70
C LYS A 113 -9.30 7.71 10.51
N ILE A 114 -9.71 8.12 9.31
CA ILE A 114 -9.11 7.68 8.05
C ILE A 114 -7.66 8.15 7.91
N GLU A 115 -7.22 9.10 8.73
CA GLU A 115 -5.85 9.59 8.81
C GLU A 115 -4.88 8.58 9.41
N ASN A 116 -5.38 7.57 10.13
CA ASN A 116 -4.53 6.59 10.77
C ASN A 116 -4.35 5.36 9.88
N ASN A 117 -3.10 4.97 9.64
CA ASN A 117 -2.82 3.70 8.99
C ASN A 117 -3.09 2.54 9.96
N PHE A 118 -3.55 1.42 9.40
CA PHE A 118 -3.46 0.14 10.07
C PHE A 118 -2.02 -0.36 9.91
N VAL A 119 -1.35 -0.68 11.00
CA VAL A 119 0.02 -1.19 10.96
C VAL A 119 0.06 -2.49 11.73
N LEU A 120 0.52 -3.56 11.09
CA LEU A 120 0.72 -4.88 11.66
C LEU A 120 2.20 -5.23 11.57
N GLY A 121 2.82 -5.65 12.66
CA GLY A 121 4.23 -6.03 12.62
C GLY A 121 4.86 -6.10 14.00
N GLY A 122 6.18 -5.94 14.06
CA GLY A 122 6.89 -5.91 15.32
C GLY A 122 8.38 -6.06 15.14
N LEU A 123 8.97 -6.88 16.01
CA LEU A 123 10.36 -7.27 15.93
C LEU A 123 10.50 -8.69 15.38
N CYS A 124 11.61 -8.94 14.70
CA CYS A 124 12.01 -10.27 14.28
C CYS A 124 13.50 -10.49 14.52
N HIS A 125 13.89 -11.76 14.60
CA HIS A 125 15.29 -12.19 14.65
C HIS A 125 15.45 -13.53 13.96
N ASP A 126 16.69 -13.84 13.59
CA ASP A 126 17.07 -15.13 13.01
C ASP A 126 16.78 -16.25 14.03
N LEU A 127 16.19 -17.36 13.57
CA LEU A 127 15.83 -18.51 14.41
C LEU A 127 17.06 -19.10 15.13
N SER A 128 18.25 -19.00 14.52
CA SER A 128 19.50 -19.51 15.09
C SER A 128 20.03 -18.67 16.26
N ILE A 129 19.47 -17.47 16.49
CA ILE A 129 19.95 -16.53 17.49
C ILE A 129 19.01 -16.50 18.69
N ASN A 130 19.58 -16.65 19.89
CA ASN A 130 18.86 -16.43 21.13
C ASN A 130 18.93 -14.96 21.56
N ILE A 131 17.78 -14.39 21.91
CA ILE A 131 17.64 -12.99 22.36
C ILE A 131 17.53 -12.99 23.88
N ASP A 132 18.40 -12.25 24.56
CA ASP A 132 18.24 -12.00 26.00
C ASP A 132 17.14 -10.96 26.24
N GLU A 133 15.90 -11.44 26.28
CA GLU A 133 14.70 -10.62 26.44
C GLU A 133 14.72 -9.74 27.70
N SER A 134 15.49 -10.12 28.73
CA SER A 134 15.61 -9.35 29.97
C SER A 134 16.23 -7.96 29.76
N LEU A 135 17.00 -7.79 28.68
CA LEU A 135 17.67 -6.53 28.36
C LEU A 135 16.74 -5.52 27.67
N ILE A 136 15.65 -5.96 27.05
CA ILE A 136 14.79 -5.11 26.21
C ILE A 136 14.23 -3.92 27.00
N PHE A 137 13.65 -4.19 28.16
CA PHE A 137 13.09 -3.15 29.04
C PHE A 137 14.01 -2.82 30.23
N SER A 138 15.27 -3.26 30.19
CA SER A 138 16.24 -2.96 31.24
C SER A 138 16.46 -1.45 31.39
N ASN A 139 16.62 -0.99 32.63
CA ASN A 139 16.82 0.42 32.99
C ASN A 139 15.67 1.37 32.62
N ILE A 140 14.49 0.85 32.25
CA ILE A 140 13.29 1.65 32.04
C ILE A 140 12.48 1.69 33.34
N PRO A 141 12.21 2.88 33.92
CA PRO A 141 11.40 2.99 35.13
C PRO A 141 9.93 2.70 34.82
N LEU A 142 9.54 1.43 34.96
CA LEU A 142 8.18 0.93 34.81
C LEU A 142 7.45 0.92 36.16
N GLN A 143 6.13 1.11 36.13
CA GLN A 143 5.32 0.97 37.34
C GLN A 143 5.30 -0.49 37.80
N LYS A 144 5.52 -0.75 39.09
CA LYS A 144 5.58 -2.11 39.66
C LYS A 144 4.33 -2.96 39.42
N SER A 145 3.19 -2.32 39.15
CA SER A 145 1.89 -2.96 38.88
C SER A 145 1.68 -3.33 37.41
N ALA A 146 2.55 -2.87 36.50
CA ALA A 146 2.41 -3.16 35.07
C ALA A 146 2.74 -4.63 34.79
N LYS A 147 1.70 -5.43 34.50
CA LYS A 147 1.83 -6.84 34.10
C LYS A 147 2.24 -7.00 32.63
N GLU A 148 2.19 -5.92 31.86
CA GLU A 148 2.44 -5.87 30.43
C GLU A 148 2.93 -4.47 30.08
N VAL A 149 4.02 -4.38 29.32
CA VAL A 149 4.54 -3.14 28.76
C VAL A 149 3.88 -2.88 27.41
N LYS A 150 3.44 -1.64 27.21
CA LYS A 150 2.82 -1.14 25.97
C LYS A 150 3.38 0.23 25.69
N LEU A 151 3.21 0.77 24.48
CA LEU A 151 3.71 2.11 24.15
C LEU A 151 3.31 3.17 25.19
N LYS A 152 2.06 3.17 25.66
CA LYS A 152 1.55 4.14 26.66
C LYS A 152 2.35 4.18 27.98
N HIS A 153 3.06 3.09 28.32
CA HIS A 153 3.91 3.01 29.52
C HIS A 153 5.31 3.62 29.27
N ILE A 154 5.71 3.72 27.99
CA ILE A 154 6.99 4.24 27.51
C ILE A 154 6.86 5.71 27.09
N ALA A 155 5.83 6.07 26.32
CA ALA A 155 5.61 7.41 25.80
C ALA A 155 4.12 7.66 25.47
N ASN A 156 3.69 8.92 25.50
CA ASN A 156 2.30 9.32 25.22
C ASN A 156 2.26 10.54 24.27
N GLY A 157 1.13 10.73 23.58
CA GLY A 157 0.90 11.87 22.69
C GLY A 157 1.10 11.59 21.20
N SER A 158 1.29 12.65 20.41
CA SER A 158 1.58 12.57 18.97
C SER A 158 3.00 12.05 18.71
N PHE A 159 3.38 11.85 17.45
CA PHE A 159 4.75 11.45 17.09
C PHE A 159 5.81 12.38 17.70
N LEU A 160 5.65 13.70 17.53
CA LEU A 160 6.59 14.68 18.06
C LEU A 160 6.66 14.65 19.60
N GLU A 161 5.54 14.38 20.28
CA GLU A 161 5.52 14.28 21.74
C GLU A 161 6.19 13.00 22.24
N ILE A 162 5.95 11.84 21.60
CA ILE A 162 6.59 10.59 22.05
C ILE A 162 8.11 10.63 21.88
N LEU A 163 8.61 11.37 20.89
CA LEU A 163 10.04 11.58 20.67
C LEU A 163 10.70 12.35 21.84
N LYS A 164 9.95 13.03 22.71
CA LYS A 164 10.52 13.66 23.92
C LYS A 164 10.77 12.67 25.06
N SER A 165 10.35 11.41 24.94
CA SER A 165 10.43 10.43 26.03
C SER A 165 11.85 9.86 26.17
N THR A 166 12.44 10.02 27.36
CA THR A 166 13.69 9.37 27.73
C THR A 166 13.54 7.85 27.90
N LYS A 167 12.36 7.35 28.29
CA LYS A 167 12.07 5.91 28.32
C LYS A 167 12.11 5.31 26.92
N LEU A 168 11.60 6.04 25.92
CA LEU A 168 11.67 5.62 24.52
C LEU A 168 13.12 5.55 24.05
N THR A 169 13.96 6.51 24.47
CA THR A 169 15.40 6.50 24.19
C THR A 169 16.05 5.23 24.71
N VAL A 170 15.86 4.90 25.99
CA VAL A 170 16.45 3.70 26.60
C VAL A 170 15.95 2.43 25.90
N PHE A 171 14.64 2.34 25.62
CA PHE A 171 14.07 1.21 24.88
C PHE A 171 14.73 1.01 23.50
N MET A 172 14.81 2.07 22.70
CA MET A 172 15.40 2.02 21.36
C MET A 172 16.90 1.68 21.40
N GLU A 173 17.65 2.24 22.35
CA GLU A 173 19.06 1.91 22.56
C GLU A 173 19.29 0.45 22.94
N ASN A 174 18.39 -0.14 23.74
CA ASN A 174 18.46 -1.55 24.10
C ASN A 174 18.26 -2.44 22.87
N ILE A 175 17.18 -2.24 22.11
CA ILE A 175 16.86 -3.11 20.97
C ILE A 175 17.83 -2.95 19.80
N ILE A 176 18.40 -1.76 19.57
CA ILE A 176 19.37 -1.52 18.48
C ILE A 176 20.63 -2.37 18.65
N LYS A 177 21.09 -2.54 19.90
CA LYS A 177 22.30 -3.33 20.24
C LYS A 177 22.09 -4.84 20.08
N MET A 178 20.85 -5.28 19.97
CA MET A 178 20.49 -6.69 19.82
C MET A 178 20.35 -7.03 18.33
N PRO A 179 20.45 -8.30 17.92
CA PRO A 179 20.19 -8.75 16.55
C PRO A 179 18.68 -8.82 16.25
N LEU A 180 17.95 -7.76 16.64
CA LEU A 180 16.54 -7.53 16.37
C LEU A 180 16.40 -6.57 15.18
N TYR A 181 15.39 -6.85 14.37
CA TYR A 181 15.00 -6.08 13.19
C TYR A 181 13.50 -5.75 13.26
N ILE A 182 13.11 -4.63 12.68
CA ILE A 182 11.71 -4.27 12.50
C ILE A 182 11.18 -5.02 11.28
N HIS A 183 9.96 -5.54 11.41
CA HIS A 183 9.11 -5.86 10.26
C HIS A 183 7.76 -5.19 10.44
N TYR A 184 7.15 -4.73 9.36
CA TYR A 184 5.78 -4.27 9.38
C TYR A 184 5.13 -4.31 8.00
N GLN A 185 3.80 -4.38 8.04
CA GLN A 185 2.92 -4.03 6.96
C GLN A 185 2.07 -2.82 7.37
N SER A 186 2.18 -1.73 6.63
CA SER A 186 1.39 -0.51 6.81
C SER A 186 0.35 -0.39 5.70
N LEU A 187 -0.88 -0.08 6.08
CA LEU A 187 -2.03 0.08 5.20
C LEU A 187 -2.63 1.46 5.41
N ASN A 188 -2.58 2.32 4.38
CA ASN A 188 -3.40 3.52 4.37
C ASN A 188 -4.83 3.14 3.94
N PRO A 189 -5.83 3.26 4.84
CA PRO A 189 -7.18 2.77 4.57
C PRO A 189 -7.84 3.50 3.40
N LEU A 190 -7.65 4.82 3.27
CA LEU A 190 -8.21 5.59 2.16
C LEU A 190 -7.53 5.24 0.84
N TYR A 191 -6.20 5.13 0.82
CA TYR A 191 -5.47 4.76 -0.39
C TYR A 191 -5.92 3.41 -0.90
N TYR A 192 -5.89 2.39 -0.04
CA TYR A 192 -6.31 1.03 -0.38
C TYR A 192 -7.75 0.98 -0.91
N SER A 193 -8.64 1.78 -0.31
CA SER A 193 -10.03 1.85 -0.74
C SER A 193 -10.26 2.57 -2.06
N LEU A 194 -9.25 3.20 -2.68
CA LEU A 194 -9.43 4.02 -3.88
C LEU A 194 -8.66 3.50 -5.09
N VAL A 195 -7.63 2.67 -4.89
CA VAL A 195 -6.78 2.17 -5.99
C VAL A 195 -7.56 1.32 -7.00
N ASP A 196 -8.65 0.69 -6.59
CA ASP A 196 -9.54 -0.11 -7.43
C ASP A 196 -10.24 0.71 -8.53
N ILE A 197 -10.33 2.03 -8.37
CA ILE A 197 -10.77 2.95 -9.43
C ILE A 197 -9.81 2.87 -10.62
N ILE A 198 -8.50 2.81 -10.35
CA ILE A 198 -7.47 2.73 -11.39
C ILE A 198 -7.40 1.32 -11.96
N ASP A 199 -7.46 0.30 -11.09
CA ASP A 199 -7.32 -1.08 -11.52
C ASP A 199 -8.52 -1.59 -12.34
N SER A 200 -9.69 -0.95 -12.20
CA SER A 200 -10.88 -1.25 -12.99
C SER A 200 -10.74 -0.95 -14.49
N ASN A 201 -9.69 -0.24 -14.93
CA ASN A 201 -9.37 -0.04 -16.34
C ASN A 201 -8.00 -0.65 -16.68
N ASN A 202 -8.04 -1.78 -17.39
CA ASN A 202 -6.87 -2.60 -17.72
C ASN A 202 -6.27 -2.30 -19.10
N LYS A 203 -6.55 -1.13 -19.70
CA LYS A 203 -5.95 -0.74 -20.98
C LYS A 203 -4.42 -0.73 -20.87
N GLU A 204 -3.75 -1.50 -21.73
CA GLU A 204 -2.29 -1.72 -21.70
C GLU A 204 -1.47 -0.43 -21.65
N LYS A 205 -1.93 0.64 -22.34
CA LYS A 205 -1.23 1.94 -22.36
C LYS A 205 -1.06 2.58 -20.98
N TYR A 206 -1.86 2.20 -19.99
CA TYR A 206 -1.80 2.73 -18.63
C TYR A 206 -0.99 1.86 -17.66
N ILE A 207 -0.59 0.64 -18.04
CA ILE A 207 0.20 -0.25 -17.18
C ILE A 207 1.50 0.41 -16.69
N PRO A 208 2.31 1.07 -17.53
CA PRO A 208 3.54 1.74 -17.07
C PRO A 208 3.29 2.91 -16.09
N TYR A 209 2.06 3.42 -16.06
CA TYR A 209 1.67 4.59 -15.28
C TYR A 209 0.78 4.24 -14.07
N ASN A 210 0.48 2.96 -13.84
CA ASN A 210 -0.49 2.51 -12.83
C ASN A 210 -0.18 3.09 -11.43
N ARG A 211 1.08 3.04 -11.01
CA ARG A 211 1.53 3.58 -9.71
C ARG A 211 1.32 5.09 -9.61
N ILE A 212 1.64 5.84 -10.67
CA ILE A 212 1.46 7.30 -10.73
C ILE A 212 -0.04 7.64 -10.70
N LEU A 213 -0.86 6.92 -11.47
CA LEU A 213 -2.31 7.11 -11.50
C LEU A 213 -2.94 6.87 -10.13
N LYS A 214 -2.58 5.77 -9.45
CA LYS A 214 -3.04 5.44 -8.08
C LYS A 214 -2.68 6.52 -7.07
N SER A 215 -1.43 6.98 -7.09
CA SER A 215 -0.99 8.08 -6.23
C SER A 215 -1.73 9.38 -6.53
N THR A 216 -1.95 9.70 -7.81
CA THR A 216 -2.60 10.94 -8.24
C THR A 216 -4.10 10.96 -7.89
N ILE A 217 -4.84 9.86 -8.12
CA ILE A 217 -6.26 9.81 -7.76
C ILE A 217 -6.44 9.90 -6.24
N TYR A 218 -5.56 9.25 -5.48
CA TYR A 218 -5.55 9.36 -4.03
C TYR A 218 -5.36 10.81 -3.57
N ASP A 219 -4.36 11.52 -4.10
CA ASP A 219 -4.09 12.91 -3.73
C ASP A 219 -5.29 13.82 -4.06
N VAL A 220 -5.89 13.66 -5.26
CA VAL A 220 -7.08 14.42 -5.67
C VAL A 220 -8.24 14.20 -4.71
N LEU A 221 -8.55 12.94 -4.39
CA LEU A 221 -9.70 12.59 -3.55
C LEU A 221 -9.48 12.91 -2.08
N LYS A 222 -8.24 12.78 -1.58
CA LYS A 222 -7.86 13.21 -0.23
C LYS A 222 -7.98 14.73 -0.06
N ASN A 223 -7.50 15.51 -1.02
CA ASN A 223 -7.59 16.98 -0.98
C ASN A 223 -9.03 17.50 -1.03
N ASN A 224 -9.96 16.68 -1.52
CA ASN A 224 -11.37 17.01 -1.66
C ASN A 224 -12.24 16.07 -0.80
N ILE A 225 -11.79 15.71 0.41
CA ILE A 225 -12.37 14.62 1.22
C ILE A 225 -13.90 14.72 1.42
N ASN A 226 -14.44 15.93 1.62
CA ASN A 226 -15.89 16.12 1.77
C ASN A 226 -16.65 15.75 0.49
N ASN A 227 -16.19 16.24 -0.66
CA ASN A 227 -16.77 15.88 -1.95
C ASN A 227 -16.57 14.38 -2.27
N THR A 228 -15.42 13.82 -1.91
CA THR A 228 -15.14 12.39 -2.05
C THR A 228 -16.13 11.56 -1.24
N MET A 229 -16.42 11.94 0.01
CA MET A 229 -17.45 11.28 0.82
C MET A 229 -18.83 11.37 0.17
N ASP A 230 -19.19 12.52 -0.39
CA ASP A 230 -20.46 12.69 -1.09
C ASP A 230 -20.57 11.81 -2.33
N ILE A 231 -19.49 11.66 -3.10
CA ILE A 231 -19.41 10.71 -4.21
C ILE A 231 -19.59 9.27 -3.70
N ILE A 232 -18.84 8.86 -2.67
CA ILE A 232 -18.93 7.51 -2.09
C ILE A 232 -20.37 7.18 -1.71
N LYS A 233 -21.04 8.09 -0.99
CA LYS A 233 -22.44 7.91 -0.55
C LYS A 233 -23.43 7.90 -1.73
N SER A 234 -23.24 8.77 -2.71
CA SER A 234 -24.18 8.95 -3.82
C SER A 234 -24.23 7.75 -4.74
N TYR A 235 -23.09 7.08 -4.93
CA TYR A 235 -22.97 5.92 -5.81
C TYR A 235 -22.91 4.58 -5.08
N GLY A 236 -22.96 4.56 -3.75
CA GLY A 236 -22.83 3.33 -2.97
C GLY A 236 -21.44 2.69 -3.07
N TYR A 237 -20.39 3.49 -3.34
CA TYR A 237 -19.02 2.99 -3.56
C TYR A 237 -18.56 2.07 -2.39
N PRO A 238 -17.89 0.94 -2.68
CA PRO A 238 -17.35 0.52 -3.98
C PRO A 238 -18.35 -0.18 -4.90
N ASN A 239 -19.64 -0.29 -4.57
CA ASN A 239 -20.63 -0.98 -5.41
C ASN A 239 -21.25 -0.06 -6.49
N ILE A 240 -20.52 0.20 -7.56
CA ILE A 240 -20.96 1.12 -8.62
C ILE A 240 -21.86 0.40 -9.63
N ASN A 241 -23.13 0.83 -9.69
CA ASN A 241 -24.07 0.34 -10.70
C ASN A 241 -23.62 0.69 -12.12
N LYS A 242 -23.82 -0.23 -13.08
CA LYS A 242 -23.50 -0.03 -14.50
C LYS A 242 -24.13 1.24 -15.10
N SER A 243 -25.34 1.60 -14.66
CA SER A 243 -26.03 2.82 -15.09
C SER A 243 -25.38 4.11 -14.59
N ASP A 244 -24.58 4.04 -13.53
CA ASP A 244 -24.00 5.19 -12.86
C ASP A 244 -22.49 5.34 -13.09
N VAL A 245 -21.82 4.33 -13.68
CA VAL A 245 -20.37 4.37 -14.01
C VAL A 245 -20.00 5.69 -14.68
N ARG A 246 -20.74 6.10 -15.71
CA ARG A 246 -20.47 7.35 -16.42
C ARG A 246 -20.51 8.57 -15.50
N LYS A 247 -21.54 8.70 -14.67
CA LYS A 247 -21.72 9.85 -13.77
C LYS A 247 -20.65 9.86 -12.68
N PHE A 248 -20.36 8.69 -12.10
CA PHE A 248 -19.29 8.51 -11.13
C PHE A 248 -17.94 8.98 -11.69
N ILE A 249 -17.58 8.53 -12.89
CA ILE A 249 -16.33 8.95 -13.55
C ILE A 249 -16.35 10.46 -13.87
N CYS A 250 -17.49 11.02 -14.29
CA CYS A 250 -17.62 12.47 -14.51
C CYS A 250 -17.33 13.28 -13.23
N ASP A 251 -17.78 12.82 -12.07
CA ASP A 251 -17.51 13.51 -10.80
C ASP A 251 -16.02 13.46 -10.43
N LEU A 252 -15.34 12.33 -10.68
CA LEU A 252 -13.88 12.23 -10.52
C LEU A 252 -13.12 13.16 -11.49
N ILE A 253 -13.59 13.27 -12.74
CA ILE A 253 -13.04 14.22 -13.73
C ILE A 253 -13.20 15.66 -13.23
N ASN A 254 -14.35 16.00 -12.65
CA ASN A 254 -14.62 17.33 -12.11
C ASN A 254 -13.64 17.68 -10.98
N LEU A 255 -13.47 16.80 -9.99
CA LEU A 255 -12.50 16.99 -8.91
C LEU A 255 -11.07 17.12 -9.43
N THR A 256 -10.67 16.24 -10.35
CA THR A 256 -9.33 16.30 -10.97
C THR A 256 -9.10 17.61 -11.72
N THR A 257 -10.12 18.12 -12.42
CA THR A 257 -10.06 19.39 -13.14
C THR A 257 -9.93 20.58 -12.18
N ILE A 258 -10.58 20.54 -11.03
CA ILE A 258 -10.46 21.55 -9.98
C ILE A 258 -9.02 21.61 -9.47
N GLU A 259 -8.43 20.46 -9.11
CA GLU A 259 -7.04 20.39 -8.65
C GLU A 259 -6.05 20.84 -9.74
N LEU A 260 -6.29 20.47 -11.01
CA LEU A 260 -5.46 20.91 -12.13
C LEU A 260 -5.42 22.43 -12.29
N ARG A 261 -6.55 23.12 -12.06
CA ARG A 261 -6.64 24.58 -12.13
C ARG A 261 -5.95 25.27 -10.96
N LYS A 262 -5.99 24.66 -9.77
CA LYS A 262 -5.34 25.17 -8.54
C LYS A 262 -3.82 24.99 -8.58
N SER A 263 -3.34 23.90 -9.19
CA SER A 263 -1.92 23.55 -9.16
C SER A 263 -1.06 24.63 -9.81
N PRO A 264 -0.03 25.14 -9.13
CA PRO A 264 0.96 26.03 -9.73
C PRO A 264 2.13 25.26 -10.38
N PHE A 265 2.29 23.96 -10.07
CA PHE A 265 3.49 23.18 -10.41
C PHE A 265 3.31 22.36 -11.70
N ILE A 266 4.28 22.46 -12.61
CA ILE A 266 4.21 21.77 -13.92
C ILE A 266 4.18 20.24 -13.78
N GLU A 267 4.95 19.67 -12.86
CA GLU A 267 5.01 18.22 -12.64
C GLU A 267 3.67 17.66 -12.15
N GLU A 268 3.01 18.39 -11.27
CA GLU A 268 1.68 18.02 -10.77
C GLU A 268 0.64 18.12 -11.90
N LYS A 269 0.68 19.19 -12.71
CA LYS A 269 -0.18 19.30 -13.90
C LYS A 269 0.00 18.15 -14.88
N ILE A 270 1.23 17.65 -15.08
CA ILE A 270 1.47 16.49 -15.96
C ILE A 270 0.74 15.25 -15.43
N LYS A 271 0.86 14.97 -14.13
CA LYS A 271 0.20 13.81 -13.50
C LYS A 271 -1.33 13.94 -13.53
N LEU A 272 -1.86 15.13 -13.24
CA LEU A 272 -3.30 15.40 -13.28
C LEU A 272 -3.87 15.27 -14.68
N ASN A 273 -3.16 15.73 -15.72
CA ASN A 273 -3.59 15.52 -17.11
C ASN A 273 -3.57 14.04 -17.49
N LEU A 274 -2.55 13.29 -17.06
CA LEU A 274 -2.50 11.83 -17.27
C LEU A 274 -3.69 11.13 -16.59
N LEU A 275 -4.07 11.55 -15.38
CA LEU A 275 -5.26 11.04 -14.70
C LEU A 275 -6.55 11.43 -15.44
N LEU A 276 -6.67 12.66 -15.96
CA LEU A 276 -7.83 13.06 -16.76
C LEU A 276 -7.96 12.22 -18.04
N ASP A 277 -6.86 11.95 -18.73
CA ASP A 277 -6.88 11.10 -19.92
C ASP A 277 -7.27 9.66 -19.56
N PHE A 278 -6.78 9.14 -18.43
CA PHE A 278 -7.23 7.86 -17.88
C PHE A 278 -8.74 7.86 -17.61
N LEU A 279 -9.27 8.83 -16.85
CA LEU A 279 -10.67 8.88 -16.46
C LEU A 279 -11.60 9.05 -17.68
N ARG A 280 -11.25 9.89 -18.66
CA ARG A 280 -12.01 10.03 -19.92
C ARG A 280 -12.07 8.72 -20.70
N ASP A 281 -10.98 7.97 -20.70
CA ASP A 281 -10.92 6.65 -21.30
C ASP A 281 -11.75 5.60 -20.54
N THR A 282 -11.92 5.79 -19.24
CA THR A 282 -12.75 4.96 -18.35
C THR A 282 -14.24 5.30 -18.46
N GLU A 283 -14.59 6.54 -18.84
CA GLU A 283 -16.00 6.97 -19.02
C GLU A 283 -16.79 6.09 -20.00
N GLY A 284 -16.09 5.50 -20.99
CA GLY A 284 -16.68 4.59 -21.98
C GLY A 284 -16.71 3.11 -21.58
N ILE A 285 -16.37 2.76 -20.34
CA ILE A 285 -16.42 1.39 -19.83
C ILE A 285 -17.79 1.14 -19.19
N ASP A 286 -18.44 0.02 -19.54
CA ASP A 286 -19.79 -0.31 -19.06
C ASP A 286 -19.83 -0.76 -17.59
N GLU A 287 -18.73 -1.31 -17.08
CA GLU A 287 -18.63 -1.94 -15.77
C GLU A 287 -17.21 -1.79 -15.22
N LEU A 288 -17.11 -1.30 -13.99
CA LEU A 288 -15.86 -1.17 -13.26
C LEU A 288 -15.63 -2.47 -12.47
N ILE A 289 -14.83 -3.39 -13.01
CA ILE A 289 -14.77 -4.79 -12.56
C ILE A 289 -14.41 -5.00 -11.07
N PHE A 290 -13.66 -4.09 -10.45
CA PHE A 290 -13.32 -4.15 -9.02
C PHE A 290 -14.27 -3.34 -8.15
N LEU A 291 -15.26 -2.68 -8.77
CA LEU A 291 -16.20 -1.76 -8.15
C LEU A 291 -17.63 -2.13 -8.55
N SER A 292 -17.93 -3.42 -8.69
CA SER A 292 -19.24 -3.94 -9.09
C SER A 292 -19.53 -5.21 -8.29
N ASP A 293 -20.81 -5.43 -7.95
CA ASP A 293 -21.26 -6.54 -7.10
C ASP A 293 -20.60 -6.55 -5.70
N GLU A 294 -20.35 -5.35 -5.16
CA GLU A 294 -19.74 -5.14 -3.84
C GLU A 294 -20.79 -4.75 -2.77
N ASP A 295 -20.36 -4.70 -1.50
CA ASP A 295 -21.22 -4.22 -0.42
C ASP A 295 -21.24 -2.68 -0.40
N GLU A 296 -22.43 -2.07 -0.50
CA GLU A 296 -22.56 -0.62 -0.51
C GLU A 296 -21.91 0.05 0.70
N CYS A 297 -21.08 1.08 0.46
CA CYS A 297 -20.40 1.86 1.49
C CYS A 297 -19.49 1.04 2.43
N VAL A 298 -19.12 -0.20 2.05
CA VAL A 298 -18.12 -1.02 2.75
C VAL A 298 -16.85 -1.05 1.90
N LEU A 299 -15.89 -0.22 2.31
CA LEU A 299 -14.66 0.03 1.58
C LEU A 299 -13.59 -1.05 1.81
N ILE A 300 -13.55 -1.60 3.03
CA ILE A 300 -12.67 -2.72 3.39
C ILE A 300 -13.48 -3.69 4.23
N LYS A 301 -13.70 -4.91 3.72
CA LYS A 301 -14.52 -5.92 4.39
C LYS A 301 -13.82 -6.56 5.60
N GLN A 302 -12.52 -6.81 5.48
CA GLN A 302 -11.71 -7.50 6.48
C GLN A 302 -10.22 -7.19 6.30
N LEU A 303 -9.44 -7.40 7.37
CA LEU A 303 -7.97 -7.22 7.36
C LEU A 303 -7.18 -8.55 7.34
N ASN A 304 -7.85 -9.70 7.16
CA ASN A 304 -7.22 -11.01 7.33
C ASN A 304 -6.05 -11.28 6.37
N GLU A 305 -6.14 -10.76 5.15
CA GLU A 305 -5.12 -10.96 4.12
C GLU A 305 -3.77 -10.37 4.56
N PHE A 306 -3.79 -9.24 5.25
CA PHE A 306 -2.61 -8.57 5.82
C PHE A 306 -1.92 -9.43 6.88
N TYR A 307 -2.69 -10.16 7.71
CA TYR A 307 -2.13 -11.08 8.70
C TYR A 307 -1.48 -12.31 8.06
N SER A 308 -2.01 -12.80 6.94
CA SER A 308 -1.46 -13.97 6.25
C SER A 308 -0.22 -13.67 5.41
N GLN A 309 -0.01 -12.42 4.99
CA GLN A 309 0.98 -12.08 3.98
C GLN A 309 2.41 -12.50 4.34
N ASN A 310 2.90 -12.11 5.53
CA ASN A 310 4.28 -12.44 5.92
C ASN A 310 4.43 -13.93 6.26
N ALA A 311 3.38 -14.57 6.80
CA ALA A 311 3.38 -16.02 7.06
C ALA A 311 3.53 -16.83 5.76
N VAL A 312 2.95 -16.34 4.67
CA VAL A 312 3.08 -16.90 3.33
C VAL A 312 4.44 -16.57 2.71
N LEU A 313 4.88 -15.31 2.78
CA LEU A 313 6.12 -14.86 2.16
C LEU A 313 7.33 -15.59 2.77
N PHE A 314 7.42 -15.61 4.10
CA PHE A 314 8.47 -16.25 4.89
C PHE A 314 8.02 -17.62 5.40
N ILE A 315 7.68 -18.51 4.48
CA ILE A 315 7.01 -19.78 4.81
C ILE A 315 7.78 -20.73 5.74
N ASN A 316 9.12 -20.64 5.77
CA ASN A 316 9.96 -21.43 6.66
C ASN A 316 10.08 -20.83 8.07
N SER A 317 9.70 -19.56 8.23
CA SER A 317 9.81 -18.80 9.48
C SER A 317 8.65 -19.06 10.42
N LYS A 318 8.84 -18.79 11.72
CA LYS A 318 7.81 -18.85 12.75
C LYS A 318 7.17 -17.48 12.96
N HIS A 319 5.84 -17.43 12.99
CA HIS A 319 5.07 -16.19 13.19
C HIS A 319 4.28 -16.25 14.49
N ILE A 320 4.52 -15.30 15.39
CA ILE A 320 3.95 -15.27 16.75
C ILE A 320 3.13 -13.99 16.88
N PHE A 321 1.81 -14.12 16.84
CA PHE A 321 0.87 -13.01 16.96
C PHE A 321 0.42 -12.81 18.42
N ASP A 322 0.18 -11.57 18.83
CA ASP A 322 -0.62 -11.31 20.02
C ASP A 322 -2.04 -11.88 19.85
N ASN A 323 -2.70 -12.14 20.98
CA ASN A 323 -4.04 -12.69 21.00
C ASN A 323 -5.09 -11.67 20.52
N GLU A 324 -5.54 -11.81 19.26
CA GLU A 324 -6.73 -11.13 18.74
C GLU A 324 -7.77 -12.18 18.31
N SER A 325 -8.94 -12.18 18.97
CA SER A 325 -9.95 -13.23 18.82
C SER A 325 -10.57 -13.31 17.42
N ASP A 326 -10.79 -12.18 16.76
CA ASP A 326 -11.32 -12.14 15.40
C ASP A 326 -10.30 -12.66 14.39
N VAL A 327 -9.02 -12.30 14.56
CA VAL A 327 -7.92 -12.83 13.74
C VAL A 327 -7.83 -14.35 13.91
N GLN A 328 -7.80 -14.85 15.15
CA GLN A 328 -7.81 -16.29 15.46
C GLN A 328 -9.00 -17.01 14.82
N ASN A 329 -10.19 -16.46 14.99
CA ASN A 329 -11.42 -16.99 14.42
C ASN A 329 -11.34 -17.03 12.89
N ASN A 330 -10.72 -16.05 12.25
CA ASN A 330 -10.60 -16.01 10.80
C ASN A 330 -9.57 -17.00 10.27
N PHE A 331 -8.40 -17.11 10.91
CA PHE A 331 -7.41 -18.15 10.59
C PHE A 331 -7.99 -19.55 10.77
N SER A 332 -8.84 -19.77 11.79
CA SER A 332 -9.50 -21.08 12.00
C SER A 332 -10.43 -21.50 10.85
N LYS A 333 -10.97 -20.54 10.09
CA LYS A 333 -11.91 -20.78 8.97
C LYS A 333 -11.19 -21.01 7.64
N VAL A 334 -9.88 -20.75 7.57
CA VAL A 334 -9.10 -20.81 6.34
C VAL A 334 -8.07 -21.94 6.43
N LYS A 335 -7.90 -22.69 5.35
CA LYS A 335 -6.79 -23.62 5.12
C LYS A 335 -5.87 -22.99 4.08
N MET A 336 -4.70 -22.54 4.51
CA MET A 336 -3.70 -21.92 3.64
C MET A 336 -2.77 -23.01 3.08
N LEU A 337 -2.59 -23.02 1.76
CA LEU A 337 -1.72 -23.98 1.07
C LEU A 337 -0.56 -23.30 0.35
N TYR A 338 0.57 -23.98 0.26
CA TYR A 338 1.67 -23.70 -0.65
C TYR A 338 2.14 -25.02 -1.26
N GLN A 339 2.11 -25.13 -2.59
CA GLN A 339 2.44 -26.35 -3.32
C GLN A 339 1.74 -27.58 -2.72
N ASP A 340 0.42 -27.48 -2.54
CA ASP A 340 -0.47 -28.48 -1.92
C ASP A 340 -0.18 -28.82 -0.44
N ARG A 341 0.80 -28.17 0.21
CA ARG A 341 1.12 -28.36 1.63
C ARG A 341 0.48 -27.29 2.50
N GLU A 342 -0.04 -27.69 3.65
CA GLU A 342 -0.67 -26.77 4.59
C GLU A 342 0.36 -25.88 5.30
N ILE A 343 0.12 -24.57 5.27
CA ILE A 343 0.92 -23.57 5.98
C ILE A 343 0.44 -23.53 7.43
N SER A 344 1.34 -23.89 8.35
CA SER A 344 1.07 -23.99 9.80
C SER A 344 2.17 -23.35 10.64
N ASN A 345 2.90 -22.39 10.05
CA ASN A 345 4.07 -21.75 10.63
C ASN A 345 3.74 -20.54 11.55
N TYR A 346 2.51 -20.45 12.05
CA TYR A 346 2.04 -19.36 12.90
C TYR A 346 1.39 -19.86 14.19
N LEU A 347 1.42 -19.03 15.23
CA LEU A 347 0.71 -19.24 16.49
C LEU A 347 0.30 -17.91 17.13
N PHE A 348 -0.58 -17.99 18.13
CA PHE A 348 -1.01 -16.86 18.95
C PHE A 348 -0.52 -17.04 20.38
N SER A 349 -0.11 -15.95 21.03
CA SER A 349 0.48 -15.94 22.37
C SER A 349 -0.04 -14.78 23.21
N ASP A 350 -0.19 -14.97 24.52
CA ASP A 350 -0.56 -13.87 25.44
C ASP A 350 0.64 -12.95 25.66
N SER A 351 0.50 -11.68 25.27
CA SER A 351 1.51 -10.64 25.43
C SER A 351 2.06 -10.53 26.87
N LYS A 352 1.26 -10.82 27.91
CA LYS A 352 1.71 -10.79 29.32
C LYS A 352 2.87 -11.73 29.62
N SER A 353 3.01 -12.78 28.82
CA SER A 353 4.06 -13.80 28.95
C SER A 353 5.14 -13.72 27.86
N ASN A 354 5.05 -12.76 26.95
CA ASN A 354 5.94 -12.67 25.79
C ASN A 354 6.51 -11.26 25.65
N ILE A 355 7.78 -11.07 26.02
CA ILE A 355 8.43 -9.75 26.05
C ILE A 355 8.62 -9.20 24.63
N LEU A 356 8.84 -10.07 23.64
CA LEU A 356 8.99 -9.66 22.24
C LEU A 356 7.68 -9.20 21.59
N ILE A 357 6.52 -9.75 22.01
CA ILE A 357 5.22 -9.17 21.67
C ILE A 357 5.07 -7.78 22.31
N GLN A 358 5.39 -7.63 23.59
CA GLN A 358 5.32 -6.32 24.27
C GLN A 358 6.24 -5.27 23.61
N ALA A 359 7.44 -5.67 23.20
CA ALA A 359 8.36 -4.83 22.45
C ALA A 359 7.81 -4.48 21.06
N SER A 360 7.09 -5.43 20.44
CA SER A 360 6.39 -5.23 19.17
C SER A 360 5.26 -4.20 19.29
N ASP A 361 4.47 -4.21 20.37
CA ASP A 361 3.47 -3.16 20.69
C ASP A 361 4.12 -1.77 20.73
N VAL A 362 5.25 -1.66 21.45
CA VAL A 362 5.96 -0.38 21.57
C VAL A 362 6.44 0.11 20.22
N ILE A 363 7.14 -0.72 19.44
CA ILE A 363 7.73 -0.29 18.16
C ILE A 363 6.66 -0.02 17.10
N ILE A 364 5.64 -0.87 16.95
CA ILE A 364 4.56 -0.65 15.99
C ILE A 364 3.69 0.52 16.40
N GLY A 365 3.49 0.74 17.70
CA GLY A 365 2.87 1.97 18.21
C GLY A 365 3.63 3.24 17.78
N VAL A 366 4.97 3.21 17.78
CA VAL A 366 5.81 4.32 17.30
C VAL A 366 5.64 4.51 15.80
N PHE A 367 5.67 3.44 15.00
CA PHE A 367 5.44 3.51 13.55
C PHE A 367 4.03 3.99 13.20
N GLY A 368 3.00 3.54 13.91
CA GLY A 368 1.63 4.04 13.74
C GLY A 368 1.56 5.56 13.93
N LYS A 369 2.26 6.11 14.94
CA LYS A 369 2.36 7.56 15.15
C LYS A 369 3.19 8.25 14.06
N LEU A 370 4.28 7.65 13.59
CA LEU A 370 5.08 8.16 12.47
C LEU A 370 4.21 8.29 11.21
N PHE A 371 3.42 7.27 10.88
CA PHE A 371 2.54 7.29 9.70
C PHE A 371 1.48 8.38 9.81
N SER A 372 0.85 8.54 10.98
CA SER A 372 -0.06 9.68 11.22
C SER A 372 0.66 11.03 11.04
N PHE A 373 1.91 11.17 11.50
CA PHE A 373 2.69 12.40 11.33
C PHE A 373 3.00 12.70 9.86
N ILE A 374 3.57 11.76 9.11
CA ILE A 374 3.92 11.98 7.70
C ILE A 374 2.68 12.26 6.85
N LYS A 375 1.53 11.67 7.19
CA LYS A 375 0.28 11.95 6.49
C LYS A 375 -0.17 13.40 6.65
N SER A 376 0.04 13.97 7.84
CA SER A 376 -0.44 15.30 8.24
C SER A 376 0.49 16.45 7.84
N ILE A 377 1.81 16.21 7.76
CA ILE A 377 2.79 17.26 7.50
C ILE A 377 2.97 17.53 6.00
N ASP A 378 3.11 18.80 5.61
CA ASP A 378 3.61 19.15 4.27
C ASP A 378 5.10 18.82 4.18
N ILE A 379 5.53 18.21 3.07
CA ILE A 379 6.95 17.89 2.84
C ILE A 379 7.82 19.15 2.90
N LEU A 380 7.29 20.31 2.48
CA LEU A 380 8.02 21.59 2.52
C LEU A 380 8.22 22.12 3.94
N SER A 381 7.42 21.68 4.91
CA SER A 381 7.54 22.08 6.32
C SER A 381 8.42 21.12 7.14
N LEU A 382 8.88 20.02 6.54
CA LEU A 382 9.55 18.94 7.27
C LEU A 382 10.88 19.38 7.90
N ASP A 383 11.70 20.12 7.14
CA ASP A 383 12.98 20.67 7.63
C ASP A 383 12.78 21.62 8.82
N ASP A 384 11.80 22.53 8.73
CA ASP A 384 11.49 23.48 9.80
C ASP A 384 11.05 22.76 11.08
N VAL A 385 10.17 21.76 10.96
CA VAL A 385 9.72 20.95 12.10
C VAL A 385 10.89 20.22 12.77
N ILE A 386 11.78 19.61 11.97
CA ILE A 386 12.94 18.89 12.50
C ILE A 386 13.93 19.87 13.16
N SER A 387 14.15 21.05 12.58
CA SER A 387 15.07 22.06 13.14
C SER A 387 14.65 22.56 14.53
N LYS A 388 13.36 22.44 14.86
CA LYS A 388 12.77 22.85 16.15
C LYS A 388 12.73 21.72 17.19
N MET A 389 13.14 20.51 16.82
CA MET A 389 13.21 19.40 17.77
C MET A 389 14.33 19.63 18.79
N ASN A 390 14.08 19.23 20.04
CA ASN A 390 15.13 19.20 21.05
C ASN A 390 16.05 17.98 20.88
N ASP A 391 17.17 17.95 21.61
CA ASP A 391 18.17 16.88 21.52
C ASP A 391 17.60 15.47 21.77
N THR A 392 16.63 15.34 22.68
CA THR A 392 15.99 14.04 22.95
C THR A 392 15.13 13.59 21.78
N GLN A 393 14.40 14.51 21.16
CA GLN A 393 13.60 14.24 19.97
C GLN A 393 14.47 13.85 18.79
N ILE A 394 15.55 14.59 18.54
CA ILE A 394 16.51 14.27 17.48
C ILE A 394 17.13 12.89 17.73
N LYS A 395 17.59 12.62 18.96
CA LYS A 395 18.15 11.32 19.31
C LYS A 395 17.17 10.18 19.09
N ASN A 396 15.91 10.32 19.53
CA ASN A 396 14.89 9.29 19.34
C ASN A 396 14.53 9.09 17.86
N LEU A 397 14.51 10.16 17.07
CA LEU A 397 14.31 10.07 15.62
C LEU A 397 15.47 9.32 14.96
N ASP A 398 16.71 9.65 15.31
CA ASP A 398 17.91 9.00 14.77
C ASP A 398 17.98 7.52 15.15
N LEU A 399 17.61 7.17 16.38
CA LEU A 399 17.51 5.77 16.82
C LEU A 399 16.43 5.00 16.02
N LEU A 400 15.25 5.61 15.83
CA LEU A 400 14.18 4.99 15.03
C LEU A 400 14.62 4.76 13.58
N LEU A 401 15.25 5.75 12.94
CA LEU A 401 15.75 5.65 11.57
C LEU A 401 16.92 4.66 11.48
N THR A 402 17.79 4.59 12.49
CA THR A 402 18.86 3.59 12.55
C THR A 402 18.29 2.18 12.55
N LEU A 403 17.27 1.91 13.38
CA LEU A 403 16.64 0.59 13.44
C LEU A 403 15.88 0.28 12.14
N TYR A 404 15.20 1.26 11.55
CA TYR A 404 14.52 1.13 10.26
C TYR A 404 15.50 0.74 9.15
N ASN A 405 16.60 1.49 8.99
CA ASN A 405 17.59 1.22 7.95
C ASN A 405 18.35 -0.08 8.20
N LYS A 406 18.70 -0.39 9.46
CA LYS A 406 19.25 -1.70 9.85
C LYS A 406 18.36 -2.86 9.38
N SER A 407 17.05 -2.68 9.41
CA SER A 407 16.07 -3.70 8.99
C SER A 407 15.94 -3.78 7.47
N LEU A 408 15.91 -2.63 6.79
CA LEU A 408 15.95 -2.58 5.32
C LEU A 408 17.22 -3.22 4.76
N ASP A 409 18.39 -2.90 5.34
CA ASP A 409 19.68 -3.45 4.92
C ASP A 409 19.75 -4.96 5.13
N ARG A 410 19.08 -5.47 6.17
CA ARG A 410 19.02 -6.90 6.43
C ARG A 410 18.11 -7.62 5.45
N ASN A 411 16.88 -7.16 5.29
CA ASN A 411 15.93 -7.69 4.32
C ASN A 411 14.84 -6.64 4.02
N PRO A 412 14.85 -5.98 2.84
CA PRO A 412 13.83 -4.97 2.50
C PRO A 412 12.39 -5.49 2.49
N SER A 413 12.17 -6.81 2.36
CA SER A 413 10.82 -7.39 2.41
C SER A 413 10.23 -7.45 3.83
N PHE A 414 11.01 -7.15 4.87
CA PHE A 414 10.47 -6.91 6.22
C PHE A 414 9.57 -5.67 6.28
N ILE A 415 9.74 -4.74 5.36
CA ILE A 415 9.03 -3.47 5.35
C ILE A 415 8.12 -3.42 4.12
N ASN A 416 6.81 -3.41 4.37
CA ASN A 416 5.80 -3.29 3.33
C ASN A 416 4.84 -2.13 3.65
N SER A 417 4.62 -1.25 2.68
CA SER A 417 3.69 -0.12 2.79
C SER A 417 2.75 -0.08 1.60
N ILE A 418 1.45 -0.16 1.88
CA ILE A 418 0.36 0.00 0.94
C ILE A 418 -0.18 1.43 1.10
N GLU A 419 0.55 2.36 0.51
CA GLU A 419 0.40 3.80 0.69
C GLU A 419 0.70 4.54 -0.62
N SER A 420 0.27 5.80 -0.71
CA SER A 420 0.59 6.65 -1.86
C SER A 420 2.08 7.03 -1.88
N ASP A 421 2.67 7.10 -3.07
CA ASP A 421 4.04 7.60 -3.26
C ASP A 421 4.22 9.03 -2.72
N SER A 422 3.17 9.84 -2.70
CA SER A 422 3.17 11.19 -2.12
C SER A 422 3.44 11.19 -0.61
N GLU A 423 3.09 10.11 0.09
CA GLU A 423 3.30 9.94 1.54
C GLU A 423 4.65 9.28 1.81
N LEU A 424 4.99 8.21 1.07
CA LEU A 424 6.26 7.51 1.23
C LEU A 424 7.48 8.40 0.97
N LYS A 425 7.36 9.38 0.07
CA LYS A 425 8.43 10.36 -0.17
C LYS A 425 8.79 11.18 1.07
N LYS A 426 7.88 11.36 2.03
CA LYS A 426 8.13 12.09 3.27
C LYS A 426 8.97 11.27 4.25
N LEU A 427 8.75 9.95 4.32
CA LEU A 427 9.64 9.05 5.06
C LEU A 427 11.06 9.03 4.46
N ASN A 428 11.16 9.05 3.12
CA ASN A 428 12.46 9.17 2.44
C ASN A 428 13.09 10.56 2.64
N ALA A 429 12.29 11.61 2.79
CA ALA A 429 12.79 12.94 3.13
C ALA A 429 13.32 12.96 4.57
N LEU A 430 12.62 12.35 5.54
CA LEU A 430 13.11 12.19 6.92
C LEU A 430 14.50 11.55 6.96
N ASN A 431 14.69 10.44 6.23
CA ASN A 431 15.99 9.76 6.15
C ASN A 431 17.08 10.68 5.57
N ARG A 432 16.79 11.40 4.48
CA ARG A 432 17.75 12.34 3.86
C ARG A 432 18.13 13.50 4.77
N ILE A 433 17.14 14.13 5.42
CA ILE A 433 17.36 15.26 6.33
C ILE A 433 18.24 14.84 7.52
N ARG A 434 18.10 13.59 7.97
CA ARG A 434 18.91 13.03 9.07
C ARG A 434 20.20 12.34 8.62
N GLY A 435 20.50 12.28 7.32
CA GLY A 435 21.76 11.77 6.79
C GLY A 435 21.85 10.24 6.65
N PHE A 436 20.72 9.54 6.52
CA PHE A 436 20.64 8.09 6.35
C PHE A 436 20.50 7.63 4.89
N ALA A 437 20.21 8.54 3.94
CA ALA A 437 19.90 8.23 2.53
C ALA A 437 20.50 9.23 1.54
#